data_AF-A0A672S6M0-F1
#
_entry.id   AF-A0A672S6M0-F1
#
_cell.length_a   1.000
_cell.length_b   1.000
_cell.length_c   1.000
_cell.angle_alpha   90.00
_cell.angle_beta   90.00
_cell.angle_gamma   90.00
#
_symmetry.space_group_name_H-M   'P 1'
#
loop_
_entity.id
_entity.type
_entity.pdbx_description
1 polymer ?
#
loop_
_entity_poly.entity_id
_entity_poly.type
_entity_poly.pdbx_seq_one_letter_code
_entity_poly.pdbx_strand_id
1 'polypeptide(L)'
;MAAVDSFQLLYREIARSCSCYVETLALVGACYTVSKAVIFMRDCYSLIRLHFIPRLVSHRDLSQQYGQWALVCGASEAIAKAYAEELARHGICVILISSDISNLADTAKAISDTYGVEAILIEADFSQGPLAFKPIKDAISGKDIGFIVNSLDGSLDHSQDFTDLSESVVWDTINRNIVAATLVTRLALPSMVERGKGAVVNISAGRCLRPTSRKAALSASTAFLDNFSRSLHYEYGHRGVFVQSLLPFRVSSQGSEGYSPAGWLVPSPQVYASHALSTLGVSHRTTGYWPHTIKFRLVQCMPEWVWMLGSRVFTRAT
;
A
#
# COMPACT_ATOMS: atom_id res chain seq x y z
N MET A 1 12.36 -27.76 -68.68
CA MET A 1 11.79 -28.34 -67.44
C MET A 1 12.83 -28.68 -66.36
N ALA A 2 14.15 -28.51 -66.58
CA ALA A 2 15.21 -28.92 -65.62
C ALA A 2 15.60 -27.87 -64.55
N ALA A 3 15.11 -26.63 -64.63
CA ALA A 3 15.48 -25.57 -63.68
C ALA A 3 14.69 -25.62 -62.35
N VAL A 4 13.54 -26.30 -62.33
CA VAL A 4 12.64 -26.36 -61.16
C VAL A 4 13.16 -27.37 -60.12
N ASP A 5 13.83 -28.45 -60.55
CA ASP A 5 14.37 -29.48 -59.65
C ASP A 5 15.57 -29.01 -58.82
N SER A 6 16.37 -28.07 -59.36
CA SER A 6 17.52 -27.50 -58.67
C SER A 6 17.13 -26.66 -57.44
N PHE A 7 16.04 -25.90 -57.54
CA PHE A 7 15.55 -25.08 -56.43
C PHE A 7 15.01 -25.93 -55.27
N GLN A 8 14.27 -27.01 -55.57
CA GLN A 8 13.76 -27.91 -54.53
C GLN A 8 14.88 -28.63 -53.79
N LEU A 9 15.93 -29.06 -54.49
CA LEU A 9 17.11 -29.67 -53.87
C LEU A 9 17.86 -28.67 -52.98
N LEU A 10 18.11 -27.46 -53.47
CA LEU A 10 18.75 -26.38 -52.72
C LEU A 10 17.94 -26.01 -51.46
N TYR A 11 16.62 -25.86 -51.60
CA TYR A 11 15.72 -25.58 -50.47
C TYR A 11 15.76 -26.71 -49.44
N ARG A 12 15.79 -27.98 -49.86
CA ARG A 12 15.82 -29.13 -48.95
C ARG A 12 17.16 -29.23 -48.20
N GLU A 13 18.26 -28.89 -48.84
CA GLU A 13 19.60 -28.86 -48.24
C GLU A 13 19.77 -27.69 -47.25
N ILE A 14 19.26 -26.51 -47.61
CA ILE A 14 19.18 -25.34 -46.73
C ILE A 14 18.25 -25.65 -45.54
N ALA A 15 17.05 -26.18 -45.78
CA ALA A 15 16.09 -26.52 -44.72
C ALA A 15 16.67 -27.56 -43.75
N ARG A 16 17.39 -28.56 -44.25
CA ARG A 16 18.07 -29.57 -43.44
C ARG A 16 19.21 -28.96 -42.61
N SER A 17 19.97 -28.01 -43.17
CA SER A 17 20.98 -27.24 -42.46
C SER A 17 20.37 -26.29 -41.41
N CYS A 18 19.17 -25.77 -41.68
CA CYS A 18 18.39 -24.93 -40.78
C CYS A 18 17.65 -25.72 -39.68
N SER A 19 17.46 -27.04 -39.82
CA SER A 19 16.70 -27.86 -38.84
C SER A 19 17.27 -27.75 -37.42
N CYS A 20 18.60 -27.78 -37.29
CA CYS A 20 19.29 -27.61 -35.99
C CYS A 20 18.99 -26.24 -35.35
N TYR A 21 18.94 -25.18 -36.16
CA TYR A 21 18.57 -23.83 -35.69
C TYR A 21 17.09 -23.74 -35.30
N VAL A 22 16.20 -24.43 -36.02
CA VAL A 22 14.77 -24.49 -35.70
C VAL A 22 14.54 -25.27 -34.40
N GLU A 23 15.18 -26.42 -34.24
CA GLU A 23 15.09 -27.24 -33.02
C GLU A 23 15.64 -26.52 -31.79
N THR A 24 16.78 -25.82 -31.93
CA THR A 24 17.35 -25.01 -30.84
C THR A 24 16.44 -23.83 -30.47
N LEU A 25 15.89 -23.10 -31.45
CA LEU A 25 14.92 -22.04 -31.20
C LEU A 25 13.63 -22.58 -30.56
N ALA A 26 13.17 -23.75 -30.97
CA ALA A 26 12.01 -24.41 -30.38
C ALA A 26 12.27 -24.80 -28.92
N LEU A 27 13.45 -25.35 -28.60
CA LEU A 27 13.85 -25.66 -27.22
C LEU A 27 13.94 -24.39 -26.36
N VAL A 28 14.52 -23.31 -26.88
CA VAL A 28 14.57 -22.01 -26.18
C VAL A 28 13.16 -21.48 -25.95
N GLY A 29 12.29 -21.54 -26.96
CA GLY A 29 10.87 -21.15 -26.85
C GLY A 29 10.09 -21.98 -25.84
N ALA A 30 10.31 -23.29 -25.80
CA ALA A 30 9.71 -24.20 -24.83
C ALA A 30 10.20 -23.88 -23.41
N CYS A 31 11.50 -23.70 -23.20
CA CYS A 31 12.07 -23.33 -21.91
C CYS A 31 11.53 -21.98 -21.40
N TYR A 32 11.43 -20.99 -22.29
CA TYR A 32 10.84 -19.69 -21.97
C TYR A 32 9.36 -19.82 -21.59
N THR A 33 8.59 -20.59 -22.35
CA THR A 33 7.16 -20.81 -22.11
C THR A 33 6.91 -21.51 -20.78
N VAL A 34 7.67 -22.56 -20.47
CA VAL A 34 7.63 -23.25 -19.17
C VAL A 34 7.98 -22.29 -18.04
N SER A 35 9.05 -21.50 -18.19
CA SER A 35 9.45 -20.49 -17.19
C SER A 35 8.32 -19.47 -16.93
N LYS A 36 7.67 -18.96 -17.98
CA LYS A 36 6.54 -18.04 -17.85
C LYS A 36 5.31 -18.71 -17.21
N ALA A 37 5.02 -19.96 -17.57
CA ALA A 37 3.93 -20.72 -16.97
C ALA A 37 4.16 -20.94 -15.46
N VAL A 38 5.38 -21.29 -15.04
CA VAL A 38 5.74 -21.45 -13.62
C VAL A 38 5.59 -20.13 -12.86
N ILE A 39 6.07 -19.01 -13.42
CA ILE A 39 5.92 -17.68 -12.81
C ILE A 39 4.43 -17.32 -12.65
N PHE A 40 3.63 -17.56 -13.69
CA PHE A 40 2.19 -17.31 -13.67
C PHE A 40 1.47 -18.15 -12.61
N MET A 41 1.74 -19.46 -12.57
CA MET A 41 1.17 -20.37 -11.56
C MET A 41 1.53 -19.94 -10.13
N ARG A 42 2.79 -19.57 -9.89
CA ARG A 42 3.25 -19.02 -8.61
C ARG A 42 2.51 -17.73 -8.24
N ASP A 43 2.29 -16.84 -9.21
CA ASP A 43 1.61 -15.57 -8.99
C ASP A 43 0.10 -15.77 -8.71
N CYS A 44 -0.56 -16.69 -9.43
CA CYS A 44 -1.94 -17.11 -9.13
C CYS A 44 -2.06 -17.72 -7.73
N TYR A 45 -1.15 -18.64 -7.36
CA TYR A 45 -1.10 -19.21 -6.02
C TYR A 45 -0.90 -18.12 -4.96
N SER A 46 0.00 -17.16 -5.21
CA SER A 46 0.27 -16.05 -4.29
C SER A 46 -0.97 -15.17 -4.09
N LEU A 47 -1.74 -14.89 -5.15
CA LEU A 47 -2.99 -14.16 -5.08
C LEU A 47 -4.04 -14.89 -4.23
N ILE A 48 -4.23 -16.19 -4.49
CA ILE A 48 -5.18 -17.04 -3.74
C ILE A 48 -4.78 -17.09 -2.26
N ARG A 49 -3.51 -17.39 -1.99
CA ARG A 49 -2.96 -17.47 -0.63
C ARG A 49 -3.07 -16.16 0.13
N LEU A 50 -2.89 -15.03 -0.53
CA LEU A 50 -2.87 -13.73 0.13
C LEU A 50 -4.26 -13.15 0.39
N HIS A 51 -5.19 -13.28 -0.57
CA HIS A 51 -6.47 -12.56 -0.53
C HIS A 51 -7.69 -13.44 -0.25
N PHE A 52 -7.61 -14.75 -0.52
CA PHE A 52 -8.75 -15.65 -0.42
C PHE A 52 -8.63 -16.58 0.80
N ILE A 53 -7.46 -17.21 1.02
CA ILE A 53 -7.26 -18.12 2.16
C ILE A 53 -7.51 -17.43 3.51
N PRO A 54 -6.99 -16.22 3.80
CA PRO A 54 -7.18 -15.60 5.10
C PRO A 54 -8.66 -15.32 5.39
N ARG A 55 -9.45 -14.98 4.38
CA ARG A 55 -10.89 -14.70 4.56
C ARG A 55 -11.71 -15.96 4.83
N LEU A 56 -11.25 -17.12 4.37
CA LEU A 56 -11.92 -18.41 4.60
C LEU A 56 -11.57 -19.02 5.96
N VAL A 57 -10.41 -18.67 6.53
CA VAL A 57 -9.83 -19.37 7.69
C VAL A 57 -9.67 -18.47 8.92
N SER A 58 -9.69 -17.14 8.78
CA SER A 58 -9.30 -16.22 9.85
C SER A 58 -10.44 -15.86 10.81
N HIS A 59 -10.56 -16.62 11.89
CA HIS A 59 -11.07 -16.16 13.19
C HIS A 59 -9.89 -15.81 14.12
N ARG A 60 -9.03 -14.86 13.72
CA ARG A 60 -7.91 -14.43 14.57
C ARG A 60 -8.36 -13.39 15.57
N ASP A 61 -8.08 -13.61 16.84
CA ASP A 61 -8.19 -12.59 17.87
C ASP A 61 -7.01 -11.61 17.72
N LEU A 62 -7.28 -10.51 17.03
CA LEU A 62 -6.30 -9.44 16.78
C LEU A 62 -5.78 -8.81 18.08
N SER A 63 -6.62 -8.77 19.10
CA SER A 63 -6.31 -8.16 20.39
C SER A 63 -5.29 -9.00 21.16
N GLN A 64 -5.43 -10.32 21.11
CA GLN A 64 -4.47 -11.26 21.68
C GLN A 64 -3.15 -11.24 20.90
N GLN A 65 -3.24 -11.23 19.56
CA GLN A 65 -2.09 -11.34 18.67
C GLN A 65 -1.18 -10.11 18.70
N TYR A 66 -1.73 -8.90 18.73
CA TYR A 66 -0.94 -7.67 18.58
C TYR A 66 -1.09 -6.71 19.75
N GLY A 67 -2.29 -6.58 20.32
CA GLY A 67 -2.58 -5.74 21.49
C GLY A 67 -3.96 -5.07 21.41
N GLN A 68 -4.37 -4.42 22.49
CA GLN A 68 -5.74 -3.91 22.65
C GLN A 68 -6.00 -2.53 22.00
N TRP A 69 -4.94 -1.78 21.68
CA TRP A 69 -5.05 -0.40 21.20
C TRP A 69 -4.39 -0.18 19.84
N ALA A 70 -5.03 0.64 19.02
CA ALA A 70 -4.53 1.07 17.72
C ALA A 70 -4.29 2.58 17.67
N LEU A 71 -3.09 2.98 17.28
CA LEU A 71 -2.69 4.36 17.06
C LEU A 71 -2.81 4.67 15.56
N VAL A 72 -3.77 5.50 15.16
CA VAL A 72 -4.09 5.78 13.75
C VAL A 72 -3.73 7.22 13.42
N CYS A 73 -2.63 7.40 12.69
CA CYS A 73 -2.15 8.70 12.21
C CYS A 73 -2.68 8.99 10.80
N GLY A 74 -3.25 10.20 10.62
CA GLY A 74 -3.92 10.58 9.38
C GLY A 74 -5.37 10.09 9.34
N ALA A 75 -6.06 10.09 10.48
CA ALA A 75 -7.41 9.54 10.60
C ALA A 75 -8.47 10.28 9.75
N SER A 76 -8.18 11.50 9.27
CA SER A 76 -9.00 12.23 8.31
C SER A 76 -9.07 11.55 6.93
N GLU A 77 -8.09 10.71 6.61
CA GLU A 77 -8.03 9.99 5.34
C GLU A 77 -9.06 8.87 5.29
N ALA A 78 -9.78 8.79 4.17
CA ALA A 78 -10.88 7.83 4.03
C ALA A 78 -10.45 6.38 4.27
N ILE A 79 -9.26 6.00 3.82
CA ILE A 79 -8.71 4.64 4.04
C ILE A 79 -8.36 4.43 5.50
N ALA A 80 -7.67 5.39 6.14
CA ALA A 80 -7.27 5.29 7.54
C ALA A 80 -8.47 5.24 8.47
N LYS A 81 -9.48 6.08 8.23
CA LYS A 81 -10.77 6.07 8.92
C LYS A 81 -11.44 4.71 8.84
N ALA A 82 -11.60 4.17 7.63
CA ALA A 82 -12.22 2.86 7.45
C ALA A 82 -11.39 1.71 8.05
N TYR A 83 -10.06 1.84 8.05
CA TYR A 83 -9.18 0.87 8.71
C TYR A 83 -9.33 0.91 10.24
N ALA A 84 -9.49 2.10 10.82
CA ALA A 84 -9.77 2.27 12.24
C ALA A 84 -11.15 1.69 12.62
N GLU A 85 -12.18 1.97 11.82
CA GLU A 85 -13.52 1.38 11.99
C GLU A 85 -13.46 -0.16 11.93
N GLU A 86 -12.69 -0.73 10.99
CA GLU A 86 -12.54 -2.18 10.87
C GLU A 86 -11.78 -2.77 12.07
N LEU A 87 -10.74 -2.10 12.59
CA LEU A 87 -10.07 -2.53 13.83
C LEU A 87 -11.02 -2.48 15.04
N ALA A 88 -11.82 -1.42 15.15
CA ALA A 88 -12.84 -1.30 16.19
C ALA A 88 -13.90 -2.40 16.10
N ARG A 89 -14.32 -2.78 14.89
CA ARG A 89 -15.20 -3.95 14.65
C ARG A 89 -14.62 -5.26 15.18
N HIS A 90 -13.29 -5.34 15.31
CA HIS A 90 -12.57 -6.47 15.90
C HIS A 90 -12.27 -6.28 17.40
N GLY A 91 -12.89 -5.31 18.07
CA GLY A 91 -12.76 -5.07 19.52
C GLY A 91 -11.52 -4.28 19.93
N ILE A 92 -10.82 -3.67 18.98
CA ILE A 92 -9.60 -2.88 19.25
C ILE A 92 -9.99 -1.42 19.55
N CYS A 93 -9.54 -0.88 20.68
CA CYS A 93 -9.69 0.54 20.99
C CYS A 93 -8.82 1.39 20.06
N VAL A 94 -9.28 2.56 19.66
CA VAL A 94 -8.60 3.38 18.66
C VAL A 94 -8.22 4.76 19.21
N ILE A 95 -7.03 5.23 18.85
CA ILE A 95 -6.55 6.58 19.07
C ILE A 95 -6.40 7.22 17.68
N LEU A 96 -7.33 8.11 17.34
CA LEU A 96 -7.37 8.81 16.06
C LEU A 96 -6.57 10.11 16.16
N ILE A 97 -5.56 10.26 15.31
CA ILE A 97 -4.70 11.44 15.26
C ILE A 97 -4.90 12.15 13.92
N SER A 98 -5.18 13.45 13.99
CA SER A 98 -5.36 14.32 12.83
C SER A 98 -5.05 15.77 13.19
N SER A 99 -4.68 16.58 12.21
CA SER A 99 -4.60 18.03 12.35
C SER A 99 -5.97 18.71 12.25
N ASP A 100 -6.93 18.08 11.56
CA ASP A 100 -8.32 18.53 11.49
C ASP A 100 -9.21 17.53 12.25
N ILE A 101 -9.77 17.99 13.37
CA ILE A 101 -10.63 17.20 14.25
C ILE A 101 -12.13 17.42 13.99
N SER A 102 -12.50 18.45 13.23
CA SER A 102 -13.88 18.91 13.09
C SER A 102 -14.79 17.84 12.49
N ASN A 103 -14.28 17.07 11.52
CA ASN A 103 -14.98 15.96 10.87
C ASN A 103 -14.77 14.59 11.56
N LEU A 104 -13.92 14.53 12.60
CA LEU A 104 -13.53 13.28 13.26
C LEU A 104 -14.20 13.05 14.61
N ALA A 105 -14.70 14.08 15.28
CA ALA A 105 -15.42 13.93 16.55
C ALA A 105 -16.64 13.00 16.40
N ASP A 106 -17.46 13.22 15.37
CA ASP A 106 -18.61 12.36 15.06
C ASP A 106 -18.19 10.93 14.70
N THR A 107 -17.03 10.80 14.04
CA THR A 107 -16.47 9.49 13.67
C THR A 107 -16.03 8.71 14.92
N ALA A 108 -15.29 9.33 15.82
CA ALA A 108 -14.85 8.69 17.07
C ALA A 108 -16.05 8.27 17.93
N LYS A 109 -17.06 9.15 18.03
CA LYS A 109 -18.31 8.84 18.72
C LYS A 109 -19.04 7.67 18.07
N ALA A 110 -19.23 7.69 16.74
CA ALA A 110 -19.89 6.61 16.03
C ALA A 110 -19.15 5.26 16.19
N ILE A 111 -17.82 5.26 16.17
CA ILE A 111 -17.01 4.06 16.43
C ILE A 111 -17.28 3.53 17.84
N SER A 112 -17.30 4.42 18.85
CA SER A 112 -17.50 4.03 20.24
C SER A 112 -18.92 3.47 20.46
N ASP A 113 -19.94 4.17 19.94
CA ASP A 113 -21.34 3.80 20.09
C ASP A 113 -21.68 2.49 19.34
N THR A 114 -21.08 2.27 18.16
CA THR A 114 -21.40 1.11 17.31
C THR A 114 -20.69 -0.16 17.78
N TYR A 115 -19.43 -0.06 18.18
CA TYR A 115 -18.58 -1.22 18.46
C TYR A 115 -18.31 -1.45 19.95
N GLY A 116 -18.68 -0.51 20.82
CA GLY A 116 -18.49 -0.62 22.26
C GLY A 116 -17.01 -0.56 22.69
N VAL A 117 -16.15 0.03 21.87
CA VAL A 117 -14.72 0.23 22.15
C VAL A 117 -14.45 1.69 22.49
N GLU A 118 -13.32 1.99 23.12
CA GLU A 118 -12.91 3.37 23.36
C GLU A 118 -12.30 3.96 22.07
N ALA A 119 -12.77 5.15 21.67
CA ALA A 119 -12.18 5.94 20.60
C ALA A 119 -11.73 7.31 21.14
N ILE A 120 -10.41 7.52 21.18
CA ILE A 120 -9.80 8.77 21.63
C ILE A 120 -9.42 9.61 20.41
N LEU A 121 -9.79 10.88 20.40
CA LEU A 121 -9.38 11.83 19.36
C LEU A 121 -8.24 12.71 19.87
N ILE A 122 -7.19 12.86 19.08
CA ILE A 122 -6.04 13.72 19.37
C ILE A 122 -5.81 14.65 18.20
N GLU A 123 -5.86 15.95 18.48
CA GLU A 123 -5.42 16.98 17.55
C GLU A 123 -3.89 17.06 17.60
N ALA A 124 -3.24 16.80 16.47
CA ALA A 124 -1.79 16.95 16.34
C ALA A 124 -1.44 17.46 14.94
N ASP A 125 -0.92 18.69 14.90
CA ASP A 125 -0.36 19.28 13.70
C ASP A 125 1.16 19.05 13.65
N PHE A 126 1.58 18.10 12.81
CA PHE A 126 2.99 17.74 12.65
C PHE A 126 3.84 18.83 11.99
N SER A 127 3.25 19.89 11.43
CA SER A 127 3.99 21.06 10.93
C SER A 127 4.62 21.87 12.07
N GLN A 128 4.07 21.78 13.29
CA GLN A 128 4.55 22.47 14.51
C GLN A 128 5.80 21.81 15.13
N GLY A 129 6.36 20.78 14.48
CA GLY A 129 7.57 20.11 14.93
C GLY A 129 7.37 19.23 16.17
N PRO A 130 8.40 19.06 17.03
CA PRO A 130 8.40 18.07 18.10
C PRO A 130 7.29 18.22 19.15
N LEU A 131 6.71 19.40 19.31
CA LEU A 131 5.64 19.65 20.28
C LEU A 131 4.35 18.89 19.97
N ALA A 132 4.09 18.61 18.68
CA ALA A 132 2.91 17.87 18.23
C ALA A 132 2.83 16.44 18.78
N PHE A 133 3.95 15.87 19.26
CA PHE A 133 4.02 14.50 19.75
C PHE A 133 3.72 14.36 21.24
N LYS A 134 3.69 15.47 22.00
CA LYS A 134 3.42 15.42 23.45
C LYS A 134 2.03 14.86 23.77
N PRO A 135 0.93 15.32 23.15
CA PRO A 135 -0.40 14.76 23.40
C PRO A 135 -0.49 13.28 23.05
N ILE A 136 0.20 12.86 21.98
CA ILE A 136 0.26 11.47 21.55
C ILE A 136 0.96 10.61 22.61
N LYS A 137 2.10 11.07 23.13
CA LYS A 137 2.86 10.38 24.18
C LYS A 137 2.04 10.19 25.45
N ASP A 138 1.31 11.23 25.85
CA ASP A 138 0.46 11.19 27.04
C ASP A 138 -0.70 10.20 26.85
N ALA A 139 -1.31 10.19 25.65
CA ALA A 139 -2.42 9.30 25.35
C ALA A 139 -2.04 7.83 25.28
N ILE A 140 -0.86 7.47 24.77
CA ILE A 140 -0.40 6.08 24.70
C ILE A 140 0.11 5.53 26.03
N SER A 141 0.37 6.40 27.02
CA SER A 141 0.93 6.00 28.31
C SER A 141 0.00 5.02 29.03
N GLY A 142 0.56 3.89 29.49
CA GLY A 142 -0.19 2.85 30.19
C GLY A 142 -1.12 2.00 29.32
N LYS A 143 -1.14 2.19 27.99
CA LYS A 143 -1.98 1.42 27.06
C LYS A 143 -1.17 0.37 26.31
N ASP A 144 -1.78 -0.79 26.07
CA ASP A 144 -1.21 -1.87 25.24
C ASP A 144 -1.38 -1.52 23.75
N ILE A 145 -0.54 -0.61 23.24
CA ILE A 145 -0.54 -0.19 21.84
C ILE A 145 -0.07 -1.34 20.96
N GLY A 146 -1.00 -2.07 20.38
CA GLY A 146 -0.76 -3.22 19.51
C GLY A 146 -0.67 -2.87 18.02
N PHE A 147 -1.28 -1.77 17.60
CA PHE A 147 -1.29 -1.34 16.20
C PHE A 147 -0.79 0.09 16.05
N ILE A 148 0.04 0.34 15.05
CA ILE A 148 0.34 1.67 14.52
C ILE A 148 -0.13 1.67 13.06
N VAL A 149 -1.02 2.58 12.70
CA VAL A 149 -1.50 2.77 11.33
C VAL A 149 -1.10 4.18 10.90
N ASN A 150 -0.17 4.29 9.97
CA ASN A 150 0.20 5.59 9.37
C ASN A 150 -0.38 5.65 7.97
N SER A 151 -1.12 6.72 7.66
CA SER A 151 -1.62 6.97 6.31
C SER A 151 -0.94 8.17 5.69
N LEU A 152 -0.66 8.07 4.39
CA LEU A 152 -0.42 9.25 3.56
C LEU A 152 -1.64 10.16 3.60
N ASP A 153 -1.36 11.45 3.66
CA ASP A 153 -2.34 12.50 3.54
C ASP A 153 -2.58 12.86 2.06
N GLY A 154 -3.79 12.58 1.59
CA GLY A 154 -4.22 12.80 0.22
C GLY A 154 -4.56 14.25 -0.09
N SER A 155 -4.76 15.11 0.93
CA SER A 155 -5.05 16.54 0.75
C SER A 155 -3.89 17.30 0.09
N LEU A 156 -2.68 16.77 0.22
CA LEU A 156 -1.44 17.33 -0.32
C LEU A 156 -1.14 16.89 -1.76
N ASP A 157 -2.10 16.24 -2.44
CA ASP A 157 -1.96 15.77 -3.82
C ASP A 157 -2.15 16.90 -4.86
N HIS A 158 -1.38 17.98 -4.72
CA HIS A 158 -1.37 19.09 -5.66
C HIS A 158 -0.57 18.73 -6.92
N SER A 159 -1.23 18.81 -8.08
CA SER A 159 -0.60 18.56 -9.38
C SER A 159 0.02 19.86 -9.93
N GLN A 160 1.22 20.19 -9.50
CA GLN A 160 1.94 21.41 -9.91
C GLN A 160 3.41 21.12 -10.21
N ASP A 161 4.04 21.96 -11.03
CA ASP A 161 5.47 21.87 -11.23
C ASP A 161 6.19 22.16 -9.90
N PHE A 162 7.30 21.47 -9.66
CA PHE A 162 7.95 21.51 -8.35
C PHE A 162 8.46 22.91 -7.98
N THR A 163 8.83 23.72 -8.97
CA THR A 163 9.27 25.11 -8.80
C THR A 163 8.14 26.06 -8.42
N ASP A 164 6.90 25.68 -8.69
CA ASP A 164 5.73 26.52 -8.48
C ASP A 164 5.04 26.21 -7.15
N LEU A 165 5.40 25.10 -6.50
CA LEU A 165 4.93 24.75 -5.17
C LEU A 165 5.49 25.73 -4.15
N SER A 166 4.62 26.23 -3.27
CA SER A 166 5.07 27.02 -2.13
C SER A 166 5.93 26.18 -1.18
N GLU A 167 6.88 26.82 -0.50
CA GLU A 167 7.72 26.17 0.52
C GLU A 167 6.87 25.51 1.61
N SER A 168 5.75 26.13 2.00
CA SER A 168 4.81 25.59 2.97
C SER A 168 4.23 24.24 2.55
N VAL A 169 3.81 24.08 1.30
CA VAL A 169 3.25 22.82 0.79
C VAL A 169 4.31 21.73 0.77
N VAL A 170 5.55 22.06 0.41
CA VAL A 170 6.67 21.11 0.44
C VAL A 170 6.97 20.69 1.88
N TRP A 171 7.02 21.64 2.80
CA TRP A 171 7.24 21.40 4.23
C TRP A 171 6.14 20.52 4.83
N ASP A 172 4.87 20.82 4.56
CA ASP A 172 3.73 20.04 5.02
C ASP A 172 3.74 18.62 4.45
N THR A 173 4.10 18.48 3.16
CA THR A 173 4.22 17.15 2.51
C THR A 173 5.26 16.28 3.19
N ILE A 174 6.38 16.85 3.62
CA ILE A 174 7.43 16.13 4.34
C ILE A 174 6.98 15.84 5.77
N ASN A 175 6.47 16.84 6.49
CA ASN A 175 6.13 16.67 7.90
C ASN A 175 4.96 15.71 8.12
N ARG A 176 3.88 15.87 7.36
CA ARG A 176 2.65 15.10 7.55
C ARG A 176 2.77 13.66 7.04
N ASN A 177 3.65 13.38 6.08
CA ASN A 177 3.82 12.03 5.53
C ASN A 177 5.07 11.29 6.01
N ILE A 178 6.21 11.98 6.15
CA ILE A 178 7.51 11.36 6.48
C ILE A 178 7.77 11.47 7.98
N VAL A 179 7.76 12.69 8.51
CA VAL A 179 8.11 12.94 9.92
C VAL A 179 7.08 12.31 10.85
N ALA A 180 5.78 12.52 10.58
CA ALA A 180 4.69 11.94 11.34
C ALA A 180 4.83 10.40 11.45
N ALA A 181 4.89 9.70 10.32
CA ALA A 181 4.99 8.24 10.31
C ALA A 181 6.25 7.73 11.02
N THR A 182 7.38 8.41 10.84
CA THR A 182 8.65 8.02 11.46
C THR A 182 8.61 8.17 12.97
N LEU A 183 8.15 9.33 13.46
CA LEU A 183 8.18 9.66 14.88
C LEU A 183 7.05 9.00 15.67
N VAL A 184 5.84 8.89 15.10
CA VAL A 184 4.75 8.09 15.69
C VAL A 184 5.18 6.63 15.85
N THR A 185 5.81 6.05 14.82
CA THR A 185 6.33 4.69 14.90
C THR A 185 7.41 4.58 15.97
N ARG A 186 8.40 5.48 15.99
CA ARG A 186 9.46 5.51 17.01
C ARG A 186 8.92 5.62 18.43
N LEU A 187 7.80 6.32 18.62
CA LEU A 187 7.20 6.55 19.93
C LEU A 187 6.58 5.28 20.52
N ALA A 188 5.84 4.50 19.72
CA ALA A 188 5.11 3.32 20.21
C ALA A 188 5.86 1.98 19.99
N LEU A 189 6.77 1.91 19.01
CA LEU A 189 7.53 0.70 18.66
C LEU A 189 8.32 0.07 19.82
N PRO A 190 9.03 0.82 20.70
CA PRO A 190 9.78 0.22 21.80
C PRO A 190 8.92 -0.69 22.69
N SER A 191 7.70 -0.23 23.00
CA SER A 191 6.77 -1.01 23.81
C SER A 191 6.34 -2.32 23.12
N MET A 192 6.12 -2.30 21.80
CA MET A 192 5.77 -3.51 21.01
C MET A 192 6.93 -4.51 21.01
N VAL A 193 8.16 -4.01 20.91
CA VAL A 193 9.38 -4.83 20.94
C VAL A 193 9.56 -5.47 22.31
N GLU A 194 9.37 -4.73 23.40
CA GLU A 194 9.43 -5.26 24.76
C GLU A 194 8.41 -6.37 25.01
N ARG A 195 7.20 -6.23 24.46
CA ARG A 195 6.14 -7.25 24.56
C ARG A 195 6.30 -8.41 23.58
N GLY A 196 7.20 -8.30 22.61
CA GLY A 196 7.39 -9.30 21.55
C GLY A 196 6.18 -9.45 20.62
N LYS A 197 5.28 -8.46 20.58
CA LYS A 197 4.08 -8.45 19.74
C LYS A 197 3.65 -7.04 19.38
N GLY A 198 3.19 -6.87 18.15
CA GLY A 198 2.65 -5.61 17.64
C GLY A 198 2.60 -5.61 16.12
N ALA A 199 1.85 -4.66 15.56
CA ALA A 199 1.66 -4.48 14.13
C ALA A 199 1.88 -3.02 13.72
N VAL A 200 2.72 -2.78 12.72
CA VAL A 200 2.89 -1.47 12.08
C VAL A 200 2.38 -1.56 10.65
N VAL A 201 1.40 -0.74 10.30
CA VAL A 201 0.77 -0.69 8.99
C VAL A 201 0.97 0.70 8.40
N ASN A 202 1.79 0.80 7.37
CA ASN A 202 2.00 2.05 6.66
C ASN A 202 1.24 2.00 5.34
N ILE A 203 0.19 2.82 5.25
CA ILE A 203 -0.67 2.99 4.09
C ILE A 203 -0.03 4.05 3.20
N SER A 204 0.69 3.57 2.19
CA SER A 204 1.28 4.38 1.16
C SER A 204 0.36 4.42 -0.07
N ALA A 205 0.90 4.42 -1.29
CA ALA A 205 0.10 4.39 -2.52
C ALA A 205 0.71 3.47 -3.58
N GLY A 206 -0.10 2.82 -4.40
CA GLY A 206 0.36 2.06 -5.57
C GLY A 206 1.15 2.92 -6.57
N ARG A 207 0.98 4.25 -6.50
CA ARG A 207 1.78 5.26 -7.21
C ARG A 207 3.26 5.29 -6.78
N CYS A 208 3.63 4.71 -5.63
CA CYS A 208 5.04 4.55 -5.20
C CYS A 208 5.91 3.89 -6.25
N LEU A 209 5.32 3.02 -7.07
CA LEU A 209 6.08 2.15 -7.97
C LEU A 209 6.83 2.91 -9.04
N ARG A 210 6.35 4.10 -9.42
CA ARG A 210 6.91 4.88 -10.52
C ARG A 210 6.78 6.37 -10.22
N PRO A 211 7.80 7.17 -10.58
CA PRO A 211 7.72 8.61 -10.49
C PRO A 211 6.48 9.14 -11.22
N THR A 212 5.83 10.15 -10.64
CA THR A 212 4.69 10.82 -11.26
C THR A 212 5.04 12.29 -11.49
N SER A 213 4.89 12.75 -12.73
CA SER A 213 5.11 14.15 -13.09
C SER A 213 4.23 15.07 -12.26
N ARG A 214 4.72 16.28 -11.93
CA ARG A 214 4.00 17.31 -11.16
C ARG A 214 3.58 16.91 -9.74
N LYS A 215 4.18 15.85 -9.18
CA LYS A 215 3.87 15.29 -7.85
C LYS A 215 5.13 14.78 -7.13
N ALA A 216 6.27 15.45 -7.34
CA ALA A 216 7.59 14.94 -6.95
C ALA A 216 7.71 14.66 -5.44
N ALA A 217 7.41 15.65 -4.58
CA ALA A 217 7.51 15.52 -3.13
C ALA A 217 6.59 14.42 -2.59
N LEU A 218 5.32 14.43 -2.99
CA LEU A 218 4.35 13.41 -2.55
C LEU A 218 4.74 12.01 -3.04
N SER A 219 5.14 11.87 -4.31
CA SER A 219 5.61 10.60 -4.87
C SER A 219 6.82 10.06 -4.10
N ALA A 220 7.77 10.93 -3.73
CA ALA A 220 8.92 10.55 -2.91
C ALA A 220 8.50 10.10 -1.50
N SER A 221 7.57 10.81 -0.84
CA SER A 221 7.02 10.41 0.47
C SER A 221 6.38 9.03 0.42
N THR A 222 5.70 8.69 -0.68
CA THR A 222 5.10 7.36 -0.84
C THR A 222 6.18 6.26 -0.91
N ALA A 223 7.25 6.49 -1.67
CA ALA A 223 8.38 5.57 -1.77
C ALA A 223 9.15 5.45 -0.46
N PHE A 224 9.28 6.55 0.29
CA PHE A 224 9.83 6.55 1.65
C PHE A 224 9.06 5.58 2.54
N LEU A 225 7.73 5.66 2.60
CA LEU A 225 6.93 4.78 3.45
C LEU A 225 7.06 3.29 3.08
N ASP A 226 7.09 2.94 1.78
CA ASP A 226 7.30 1.54 1.35
C ASP A 226 8.68 1.03 1.80
N ASN A 227 9.72 1.81 1.58
CA ASN A 227 11.08 1.43 1.99
C ASN A 227 11.23 1.38 3.52
N PHE A 228 10.74 2.39 4.22
CA PHE A 228 10.75 2.48 5.68
C PHE A 228 10.07 1.25 6.31
N SER A 229 8.91 0.85 5.80
CA SER A 229 8.20 -0.35 6.27
C SER A 229 9.00 -1.63 6.10
N ARG A 230 9.65 -1.79 4.94
CA ARG A 230 10.46 -2.98 4.64
C ARG A 230 11.70 -3.04 5.52
N SER A 231 12.37 -1.91 5.74
CA SER A 231 13.50 -1.82 6.66
C SER A 231 13.10 -2.19 8.08
N LEU A 232 12.01 -1.61 8.59
CA LEU A 232 11.48 -1.95 9.92
C LEU A 232 11.11 -3.44 10.04
N HIS A 233 10.53 -4.04 9.00
CA HIS A 233 10.25 -5.47 8.99
C HIS A 233 11.53 -6.31 9.17
N TYR A 234 12.62 -5.97 8.48
CA TYR A 234 13.90 -6.66 8.64
C TYR A 234 14.54 -6.41 10.02
N GLU A 235 14.38 -5.21 10.59
CA GLU A 235 14.95 -4.83 11.89
C GLU A 235 14.20 -5.40 13.11
N TYR A 236 12.88 -5.57 13.01
CA TYR A 236 12.02 -5.90 14.17
C TYR A 236 11.13 -7.12 13.96
N GLY A 237 11.05 -7.68 12.75
CA GLY A 237 10.27 -8.88 12.47
C GLY A 237 10.68 -10.09 13.32
N HIS A 238 11.99 -10.26 13.54
CA HIS A 238 12.52 -11.31 14.42
C HIS A 238 12.24 -11.07 15.91
N ARG A 239 11.83 -9.85 16.29
CA ARG A 239 11.43 -9.46 17.66
C ARG A 239 9.91 -9.50 17.85
N GLY A 240 9.17 -10.14 16.94
CA GLY A 240 7.72 -10.34 17.05
C GLY A 240 6.85 -9.17 16.59
N VAL A 241 7.45 -8.10 16.05
CA VAL A 241 6.70 -6.98 15.47
C VAL A 241 6.44 -7.23 13.99
N PHE A 242 5.17 -7.30 13.60
CA PHE A 242 4.78 -7.43 12.20
C PHE A 242 4.71 -6.06 11.54
N VAL A 243 5.46 -5.82 10.48
CA VAL A 243 5.40 -4.55 9.73
C VAL A 243 4.89 -4.79 8.32
N GLN A 244 3.90 -4.01 7.91
CA GLN A 244 3.24 -4.11 6.62
C GLN A 244 3.25 -2.76 5.87
N SER A 245 3.71 -2.80 4.63
CA SER A 245 3.46 -1.73 3.66
C SER A 245 2.22 -2.05 2.82
N LEU A 246 1.23 -1.15 2.89
CA LEU A 246 0.05 -1.18 2.05
C LEU A 246 0.22 -0.20 0.88
N LEU A 247 -0.02 -0.69 -0.33
CA LEU A 247 0.14 0.05 -1.59
C LEU A 247 -1.20 0.16 -2.35
N PRO A 248 -2.23 0.83 -1.78
CA PRO A 248 -3.52 0.99 -2.43
C PRO A 248 -3.43 1.74 -3.75
N PHE A 249 -4.16 1.29 -4.77
CA PHE A 249 -4.53 2.18 -5.87
C PHE A 249 -5.77 3.00 -5.48
N ARG A 250 -6.44 3.61 -6.46
CA ARG A 250 -7.61 4.46 -6.22
C ARG A 250 -8.68 3.70 -5.40
N VAL A 251 -9.08 4.30 -4.29
CA VAL A 251 -10.22 3.92 -3.45
C VAL A 251 -11.23 5.06 -3.55
N SER A 252 -12.53 4.77 -3.55
CA SER A 252 -13.53 5.85 -3.63
C SER A 252 -13.48 6.66 -2.33
N SER A 253 -13.27 7.96 -2.43
CA SER A 253 -13.44 8.88 -1.30
C SER A 253 -14.51 9.91 -1.66
N GLN A 254 -15.19 10.43 -0.64
CA GLN A 254 -15.89 11.70 -0.79
C GLN A 254 -14.81 12.79 -0.79
N GLY A 255 -14.54 13.35 -1.97
CA GLY A 255 -13.70 14.53 -2.13
C GLY A 255 -14.54 15.75 -2.48
N SER A 256 -13.91 16.93 -2.50
CA SER A 256 -14.51 18.22 -2.86
C SER A 256 -15.09 18.26 -4.28
N GLU A 257 -14.68 17.37 -5.19
CA GLU A 257 -15.15 17.29 -6.57
C GLU A 257 -16.25 16.23 -6.81
N GLY A 258 -16.81 15.62 -5.75
CA GLY A 258 -17.95 14.70 -5.83
C GLY A 258 -17.60 13.21 -5.84
N TYR A 259 -18.64 12.38 -6.02
CA TYR A 259 -18.59 10.92 -5.86
C TYR A 259 -17.76 10.26 -6.97
N SER A 260 -16.61 9.66 -6.64
CA SER A 260 -16.00 8.69 -7.56
C SER A 260 -16.86 7.41 -7.54
N PRO A 261 -17.43 6.96 -8.68
CA PRO A 261 -18.30 5.79 -8.68
C PRO A 261 -17.52 4.57 -8.21
N ALA A 262 -18.07 3.88 -7.20
CA ALA A 262 -17.52 2.63 -6.72
C ALA A 262 -17.56 1.61 -7.86
N GLY A 263 -16.46 0.90 -8.06
CA GLY A 263 -16.33 -0.07 -9.13
C GLY A 263 -15.35 -1.18 -8.75
N TRP A 264 -15.25 -2.20 -9.58
CA TRP A 264 -14.42 -3.37 -9.27
C TRP A 264 -12.94 -3.02 -8.99
N LEU A 265 -12.37 -2.03 -9.72
CA LEU A 265 -11.00 -1.53 -9.53
C LEU A 265 -10.89 -0.38 -8.51
N VAL A 266 -12.02 0.19 -8.07
CA VAL A 266 -12.10 1.34 -7.16
C VAL A 266 -13.08 0.98 -6.03
N PRO A 267 -12.61 0.22 -5.02
CA PRO A 267 -13.46 -0.22 -3.92
C PRO A 267 -13.87 0.96 -3.03
N SER A 268 -14.92 0.76 -2.22
CA SER A 268 -15.19 1.66 -1.09
C SER A 268 -14.12 1.54 -0.01
N PRO A 269 -13.93 2.57 0.84
CA PRO A 269 -12.95 2.52 1.92
C PRO A 269 -13.19 1.34 2.87
N GLN A 270 -14.45 1.03 3.19
CA GLN A 270 -14.82 -0.09 4.06
C GLN A 270 -14.47 -1.44 3.44
N VAL A 271 -14.79 -1.64 2.15
CA VAL A 271 -14.42 -2.86 1.43
C VAL A 271 -12.90 -2.99 1.37
N TYR A 272 -12.19 -1.90 1.06
CA TYR A 272 -10.74 -1.91 1.03
C TYR A 272 -10.14 -2.25 2.41
N ALA A 273 -10.60 -1.59 3.48
CA ALA A 273 -10.10 -1.80 4.84
C ALA A 273 -10.28 -3.25 5.31
N SER A 274 -11.46 -3.83 5.09
CA SER A 274 -11.72 -5.24 5.43
C SER A 274 -10.81 -6.21 4.66
N HIS A 275 -10.63 -5.97 3.36
CA HIS A 275 -9.68 -6.75 2.57
C HIS A 275 -8.23 -6.55 3.05
N ALA A 276 -7.81 -5.32 3.31
CA ALA A 276 -6.47 -5.00 3.75
C ALA A 276 -6.14 -5.61 5.10
N LEU A 277 -7.03 -5.52 6.09
CA LEU A 277 -6.87 -6.12 7.40
C LEU A 277 -6.74 -7.65 7.31
N SER A 278 -7.48 -8.30 6.40
CA SER A 278 -7.36 -9.75 6.20
C SER A 278 -5.97 -10.20 5.71
N THR A 279 -5.19 -9.29 5.12
CA THR A 279 -3.81 -9.57 4.69
C THR A 279 -2.77 -9.36 5.80
N LEU A 280 -3.16 -8.76 6.94
CA LEU A 280 -2.28 -8.50 8.07
C LEU A 280 -1.80 -9.82 8.70
N GLY A 281 -0.49 -9.91 8.97
CA GLY A 281 0.14 -11.16 9.42
C GLY A 281 0.38 -12.19 8.32
N VAL A 282 0.06 -11.88 7.04
CA VAL A 282 0.26 -12.79 5.90
C VAL A 282 1.33 -12.29 4.96
N SER A 283 1.30 -11.00 4.61
CA SER A 283 2.34 -10.35 3.78
C SER A 283 2.78 -9.03 4.39
N HIS A 284 4.10 -8.79 4.40
CA HIS A 284 4.70 -7.51 4.81
C HIS A 284 4.59 -6.43 3.73
N ARG A 285 4.24 -6.79 2.49
CA ARG A 285 4.06 -5.84 1.38
C ARG A 285 2.91 -6.30 0.48
N THR A 286 1.86 -5.50 0.36
CA THR A 286 0.67 -5.86 -0.40
C THR A 286 -0.11 -4.62 -0.83
N THR A 287 -0.99 -4.76 -1.81
CA THR A 287 -1.93 -3.68 -2.16
C THR A 287 -3.17 -3.67 -1.28
N GLY A 288 -3.32 -4.63 -0.35
CA GLY A 288 -4.49 -4.77 0.52
C GLY A 288 -5.75 -5.28 -0.17
N TYR A 289 -5.91 -5.05 -1.47
CA TYR A 289 -7.08 -5.46 -2.27
C TYR A 289 -6.66 -6.25 -3.52
N TRP A 290 -7.36 -7.33 -3.84
CA TRP A 290 -6.91 -8.29 -4.88
C TRP A 290 -6.91 -7.75 -6.32
N PRO A 291 -7.90 -6.95 -6.79
CA PRO A 291 -7.84 -6.33 -8.12
C PRO A 291 -6.71 -5.31 -8.22
N HIS A 292 -6.40 -4.63 -7.10
CA HIS A 292 -5.22 -3.77 -7.02
C HIS A 292 -3.93 -4.57 -7.17
N THR A 293 -3.86 -5.82 -6.71
CA THR A 293 -2.67 -6.66 -6.91
C THR A 293 -2.48 -7.04 -8.39
N ILE A 294 -3.56 -7.29 -9.13
CA ILE A 294 -3.50 -7.49 -10.59
C ILE A 294 -2.94 -6.24 -11.26
N LYS A 295 -3.50 -5.07 -10.92
CA LYS A 295 -3.03 -3.78 -11.43
C LYS A 295 -1.56 -3.51 -11.09
N PHE A 296 -1.14 -3.84 -9.86
CA PHE A 296 0.24 -3.72 -9.39
C PHE A 296 1.21 -4.49 -10.28
N ARG A 297 0.89 -5.76 -10.59
CA ARG A 297 1.72 -6.59 -11.46
C ARG A 297 1.83 -6.04 -12.88
N LEU A 298 0.72 -5.54 -13.44
CA LEU A 298 0.72 -4.89 -14.75
C LEU A 298 1.63 -3.66 -14.78
N VAL A 299 1.56 -2.82 -13.75
CA VAL A 299 2.42 -1.62 -13.63
C VAL A 299 3.90 -1.99 -13.48
N GLN A 300 4.22 -3.07 -12.76
CA GLN A 300 5.60 -3.56 -12.62
C GLN A 300 6.19 -4.06 -13.95
N CYS A 301 5.36 -4.68 -14.81
CA CYS A 301 5.79 -5.11 -16.14
C CYS A 301 5.95 -3.95 -17.13
N MET A 302 5.38 -2.78 -16.83
CA MET A 302 5.42 -1.65 -17.74
C MET A 302 6.78 -0.92 -17.67
N PRO A 303 7.45 -0.69 -18.81
CA PRO A 303 8.65 0.13 -18.85
C PRO A 303 8.38 1.55 -18.36
N GLU A 304 9.36 2.16 -17.72
CA GLU A 304 9.21 3.48 -17.10
C GLU A 304 8.90 4.59 -18.11
N TRP A 305 9.46 4.51 -19.32
CA TRP A 305 9.18 5.49 -20.37
C TRP A 305 7.70 5.46 -20.81
N VAL A 306 7.06 4.28 -20.82
CA VAL A 306 5.62 4.14 -21.12
C VAL A 306 4.80 4.77 -20.00
N TRP A 307 5.18 4.50 -18.74
CA TRP A 307 4.55 5.13 -17.57
C TRP A 307 4.64 6.65 -17.63
N MET A 308 5.83 7.17 -17.91
CA MET A 308 6.09 8.61 -17.95
C MET A 308 5.31 9.28 -19.09
N LEU A 309 5.25 8.66 -20.28
CA LEU A 309 4.45 9.15 -21.39
C LEU A 309 2.97 9.26 -21.01
N GLY A 310 2.41 8.21 -20.41
CA GLY A 310 1.04 8.20 -19.91
C GLY A 310 0.81 9.28 -18.85
N SER A 311 1.70 9.39 -17.86
CA SER A 311 1.59 10.37 -16.79
C SER A 311 1.53 11.80 -17.33
N ARG A 312 2.36 12.14 -18.32
CA ARG A 312 2.41 13.48 -18.93
C ARG A 312 1.10 13.83 -19.65
N VAL A 313 0.48 12.84 -20.30
CA VAL A 313 -0.81 13.02 -20.97
C VAL A 313 -1.91 13.25 -19.95
N PHE A 314 -1.97 12.45 -18.89
CA PHE A 314 -2.99 12.60 -17.84
C PHE A 314 -2.84 13.90 -17.04
N THR A 315 -1.61 14.35 -16.73
CA THR A 315 -1.36 15.59 -15.98
C THR A 315 -1.48 16.87 -16.81
N ARG A 316 -1.63 16.77 -18.14
CA ARG A 316 -1.91 17.91 -19.04
C ARG A 316 -3.41 18.09 -19.30
N ALA A 317 -4.22 17.07 -19.03
CA ALA A 317 -5.66 17.06 -19.26
C ALA A 317 -6.47 17.54 -18.03
N THR A 318 -5.77 17.94 -16.96
CA THR A 318 -6.29 18.49 -15.69
C THR A 318 -5.61 19.82 -15.44
#